data_AF-A0A7C5HS31-F1
#
_entry.id   AF-A0A7C5HS31-F1
#
_cell.length_a   1.000
_cell.length_b   1.000
_cell.length_c   1.000
_cell.angle_alpha   90.00
_cell.angle_beta   90.00
_cell.angle_gamma   90.00
#
_symmetry.space_group_name_H-M   'P 1'
#
loop_
_entity.id
_entity.type
_entity.pdbx_description
1 polymer ?
#
loop_
_entity_poly.entity_id
_entity_poly.type
_entity_poly.pdbx_seq_one_letter_code
_entity_poly.pdbx_strand_id
1 'polypeptide(L)'
;MRKILFFVLITTFILFVFVLGENPQIKMFEKFKGGTIEPLKNKVVIPFTLKRSHIIQIPVNLKNKKYIFILDTGGMTMANANINDSLKYDTMKTPQENVRMALTDEIRLG
;
A
#
# COMPACT_ATOMS: atom_id res chain seq x y z
N MET A 1 43.73 -6.87 -25.63
CA MET A 1 42.36 -7.05 -26.19
C MET A 1 41.42 -7.85 -25.28
N ARG A 2 41.73 -9.10 -24.88
CA ARG A 2 40.85 -9.92 -24.00
C ARG A 2 40.42 -9.25 -22.68
N LYS A 3 41.33 -8.53 -22.01
CA LYS A 3 41.02 -7.82 -20.75
C LYS A 3 40.02 -6.68 -20.93
N ILE A 4 40.10 -5.94 -22.05
CA ILE A 4 39.21 -4.82 -22.37
C ILE A 4 37.80 -5.34 -22.65
N LEU A 5 37.68 -6.44 -23.41
CA LEU A 5 36.39 -7.08 -23.69
C LEU A 5 35.69 -7.57 -22.41
N PHE A 6 36.47 -8.07 -21.45
CA PHE A 6 35.95 -8.52 -20.15
C PHE A 6 35.41 -7.35 -19.31
N PHE A 7 36.13 -6.23 -19.28
CA PHE A 7 35.66 -5.01 -18.60
C PHE A 7 34.39 -4.47 -19.22
N VAL A 8 34.30 -4.44 -20.56
CA VAL A 8 33.08 -4.02 -21.27
C VAL A 8 31.91 -4.92 -20.85
N LEU A 9 32.05 -6.25 -20.94
CA LEU A 9 31.00 -7.20 -20.54
C LEU A 9 30.51 -7.02 -19.10
N ILE A 10 31.43 -6.80 -18.15
CA ILE A 10 31.06 -6.54 -16.74
C ILE A 10 30.28 -5.24 -16.63
N THR A 11 30.75 -4.15 -17.27
CA THR A 11 30.04 -2.87 -17.21
C THR A 11 28.65 -2.94 -17.85
N THR A 12 28.49 -3.67 -18.96
CA THR A 12 27.19 -3.87 -19.60
C THR A 12 26.26 -4.72 -18.72
N PHE A 13 26.80 -5.76 -18.07
CA PHE A 13 26.03 -6.59 -17.15
C PHE A 13 25.54 -5.80 -15.93
N ILE A 14 26.41 -4.98 -15.33
CA ILE A 14 26.03 -4.10 -14.21
C ILE A 14 24.95 -3.12 -14.65
N LEU A 15 25.13 -2.43 -15.78
CA LEU A 15 24.11 -1.52 -16.34
C LEU A 15 22.78 -2.23 -16.61
N PHE A 16 22.81 -3.45 -17.13
CA PHE A 16 21.61 -4.23 -17.40
C PHE A 16 20.85 -4.62 -16.12
N VAL A 17 21.57 -5.00 -15.06
CA VAL A 17 20.99 -5.30 -13.74
C VAL A 17 20.36 -4.05 -13.11
N PHE A 18 20.97 -2.87 -13.27
CA PHE A 18 20.43 -1.60 -12.76
C PHE A 18 19.19 -1.13 -13.53
N VAL A 19 19.10 -1.39 -14.85
CA VAL A 19 17.97 -0.97 -15.68
C VAL A 19 16.74 -1.88 -15.51
N LEU A 20 16.92 -3.17 -15.18
CA LEU A 20 15.81 -4.12 -15.01
C LEU A 20 15.12 -4.06 -13.63
N GLY A 21 15.70 -3.33 -12.67
CA GLY A 21 15.21 -3.25 -11.30
C GLY A 21 14.06 -2.25 -11.13
N GLU A 22 12.97 -2.36 -11.89
CA GLU A 22 11.74 -1.66 -11.49
C GLU A 22 11.31 -2.20 -10.13
N ASN A 23 11.32 -1.34 -9.12
CA ASN A 23 10.97 -1.75 -7.76
C ASN A 23 9.54 -2.30 -7.76
N PRO A 24 9.31 -3.57 -7.35
CA PRO A 24 7.97 -4.18 -7.35
C PRO A 24 6.94 -3.38 -6.55
N GLN A 25 7.38 -2.56 -5.60
CA GLN A 25 6.52 -1.64 -4.83
C GLN A 25 5.94 -0.52 -5.71
N ILE A 26 6.72 0.03 -6.64
CA ILE A 26 6.29 1.10 -7.55
C ILE A 26 5.23 0.57 -8.52
N LYS A 27 5.46 -0.61 -9.11
CA LYS A 27 4.46 -1.28 -9.98
C LYS A 27 3.15 -1.56 -9.27
N MET A 28 3.22 -1.95 -8.00
CA MET A 28 2.03 -2.21 -7.20
C MET A 28 1.28 -0.90 -6.95
N PHE A 29 1.97 0.16 -6.53
CA PHE A 29 1.37 1.47 -6.32
C PHE A 29 0.68 1.98 -7.59
N GLU A 30 1.32 1.92 -8.75
CA GLU A 30 0.74 2.36 -10.03
C GLU A 30 -0.51 1.56 -10.43
N LYS A 31 -0.52 0.24 -10.21
CA LYS A 31 -1.66 -0.62 -10.54
C LYS A 31 -2.92 -0.28 -9.73
N PHE A 32 -2.75 0.16 -8.50
CA PHE A 32 -3.84 0.50 -7.60
C PHE A 32 -4.06 2.01 -7.43
N LYS A 33 -3.30 2.82 -8.18
CA LYS A 33 -3.49 4.26 -8.26
C LYS A 33 -4.72 4.54 -9.12
N GLY A 34 -5.88 4.64 -8.48
CA GLY A 34 -7.13 4.89 -9.16
C GLY A 34 -8.27 4.98 -8.17
N GLY A 35 -9.16 5.95 -8.38
CA GLY A 35 -10.36 6.16 -7.61
C GLY A 35 -11.13 7.32 -8.24
N THR A 36 -12.41 7.11 -8.53
CA THR A 36 -13.27 8.18 -9.04
C THR A 36 -13.71 9.01 -7.86
N ILE A 37 -13.38 10.31 -7.85
CA ILE A 37 -13.90 11.22 -6.84
C ILE A 37 -15.39 11.43 -7.15
N GLU A 38 -16.26 10.71 -6.46
CA GLU A 38 -17.68 11.02 -6.48
C GLU A 38 -17.97 12.13 -5.46
N PRO A 39 -18.73 13.18 -5.84
CA PRO A 39 -19.18 14.16 -4.88
C PRO A 39 -20.05 13.48 -3.83
N LEU A 40 -19.66 13.63 -2.57
CA LEU A 40 -20.45 13.14 -1.44
C LEU A 40 -21.83 13.80 -1.47
N LYS A 41 -22.88 13.00 -1.65
CA LYS A 41 -24.28 13.48 -1.63
C LYS A 41 -24.66 14.09 -0.28
N ASN A 42 -24.04 13.62 0.80
CA ASN A 42 -24.29 14.05 2.17
C ASN A 42 -22.97 14.40 2.88
N LYS A 43 -23.00 15.43 3.74
CA LYS A 43 -21.84 15.79 4.57
C LYS A 43 -21.61 14.70 5.63
N VAL A 44 -20.50 13.97 5.52
CA VAL A 44 -20.09 12.97 6.51
C VAL A 44 -19.12 13.62 7.50
N VAL A 45 -19.42 13.51 8.79
CA VAL A 45 -18.52 13.96 9.87
C VAL A 45 -17.92 12.73 10.52
N ILE A 46 -16.63 12.50 10.32
CA ILE A 46 -15.91 11.35 10.88
C ILE A 46 -15.13 11.84 12.12
N PRO A 47 -15.42 11.33 13.33
CA PRO A 47 -14.64 11.68 14.51
C PRO A 47 -13.23 11.10 14.40
N PHE A 48 -12.22 11.87 14.78
CA PHE A 48 -10.83 11.43 14.78
C PHE A 48 -10.05 11.98 15.98
N THR A 49 -8.97 11.29 16.32
CA THR A 49 -7.99 11.73 17.31
C THR A 49 -6.68 12.08 16.61
N LEU A 50 -6.16 13.28 16.83
CA LEU A 50 -4.84 13.66 16.34
C LEU A 50 -3.76 13.26 17.36
N LYS A 51 -2.85 12.37 16.95
CA LYS A 51 -1.68 11.97 17.74
C LYS A 51 -0.40 12.53 17.13
N ARG A 52 0.54 12.94 18.00
CA ARG A 52 1.85 13.48 17.59
C ARG A 52 1.75 14.62 16.57
N SER A 53 0.65 15.36 16.58
CA SER A 53 0.35 16.49 15.66
C SER A 53 0.17 16.13 14.18
N HIS A 54 0.32 14.87 13.75
CA HIS A 54 0.22 14.49 12.33
C HIS A 54 -0.44 13.12 12.07
N ILE A 55 -0.65 12.30 13.10
CA ILE A 55 -1.25 10.97 12.94
C ILE A 55 -2.75 11.11 13.24
N ILE A 56 -3.57 11.04 12.20
CA ILE A 56 -5.03 11.03 12.33
C ILE A 56 -5.49 9.59 12.58
N GLN A 57 -6.02 9.33 13.77
CA GLN A 57 -6.58 8.03 14.16
C GLN A 57 -8.10 8.07 14.10
N ILE A 58 -8.69 7.17 13.31
CA ILE A 58 -10.14 7.05 13.16
C ILE A 58 -10.57 5.74 13.83
N PRO A 59 -11.40 5.79 14.89
CA PRO A 59 -11.98 4.58 15.46
C PRO A 59 -13.06 4.04 14.50
N VAL A 60 -12.96 2.77 14.14
CA VAL A 60 -13.89 2.12 13.21
C VAL A 60 -14.44 0.84 13.83
N ASN A 61 -15.72 0.57 13.60
CA ASN A 61 -16.30 -0.72 13.93
C ASN A 61 -16.56 -1.50 12.63
N LEU A 62 -15.88 -2.64 12.46
CA LEU A 62 -16.05 -3.53 11.32
C LEU A 62 -16.43 -4.92 11.83
N LYS A 63 -17.55 -5.47 11.34
CA LYS A 63 -18.03 -6.82 11.71
C LYS A 63 -18.07 -7.04 13.24
N ASN A 64 -18.59 -6.06 13.97
CA ASN A 64 -18.69 -6.04 15.44
C ASN A 64 -17.34 -6.06 16.19
N LYS A 65 -16.25 -5.68 15.52
CA LYS A 65 -14.93 -5.52 16.13
C LYS A 65 -14.44 -4.09 15.96
N LYS A 66 -13.84 -3.56 17.03
CA LYS A 66 -13.27 -2.21 17.05
C LYS A 66 -11.83 -2.22 16.55
N TYR A 67 -11.55 -1.32 15.63
CA TYR A 67 -10.22 -1.10 15.04
C TYR A 67 -9.86 0.39 15.09
N ILE A 68 -8.57 0.68 14.98
CA ILE A 68 -8.06 2.03 14.82
C ILE A 68 -7.44 2.11 13.44
N PHE A 69 -8.00 2.97 12.60
CA PHE A 69 -7.49 3.27 11.27
C PHE A 69 -6.54 4.46 11.39
N ILE A 70 -5.44 4.41 10.65
CA ILE A 70 -4.53 5.54 10.49
C ILE A 70 -4.79 6.10 9.10
N LEU A 71 -5.15 7.37 9.02
CA LEU A 71 -5.35 8.02 7.72
C LEU A 71 -3.97 8.37 7.14
N ASP A 72 -3.67 7.79 5.99
CA ASP A 72 -2.47 8.06 5.21
C ASP A 72 -2.89 8.41 3.78
N THR A 73 -2.75 9.68 3.41
CA THR A 73 -3.10 10.17 2.06
C THR A 73 -2.04 9.85 1.02
N GLY A 74 -0.82 9.49 1.44
CA GLY A 74 0.28 9.09 0.55
C GLY A 74 0.37 7.58 0.35
N GLY A 75 -0.24 6.81 1.26
CA GLY A 75 -0.21 5.36 1.26
C GLY A 75 -1.43 4.70 0.63
N MET A 76 -1.32 3.39 0.42
CA MET A 76 -2.44 2.52 0.11
C MET A 76 -3.07 1.98 1.39
N THR A 77 -4.35 1.61 1.33
CA THR A 77 -5.01 0.96 2.47
C THR A 77 -4.40 -0.42 2.75
N MET A 78 -3.84 -0.58 3.94
CA MET A 78 -3.16 -1.80 4.37
C MET A 78 -3.67 -2.26 5.74
N ALA A 79 -3.63 -3.56 5.98
CA ALA A 79 -3.94 -4.14 7.28
C ALA A 79 -2.97 -5.27 7.62
N ASN A 80 -2.74 -5.48 8.91
CA ASN A 80 -1.96 -6.63 9.38
C ASN A 80 -2.64 -7.93 8.96
N ALA A 81 -1.85 -8.98 8.69
CA ALA A 81 -2.37 -10.27 8.25
C ALA A 81 -3.50 -10.80 9.16
N ASN A 82 -3.30 -10.73 10.49
CA ASN A 82 -4.30 -11.17 11.48
C ASN A 82 -5.62 -10.40 11.38
N ILE A 83 -5.57 -9.11 11.02
CA ILE A 83 -6.77 -8.28 10.85
C ILE A 83 -7.49 -8.70 9.58
N ASN A 84 -6.76 -8.88 8.47
CA ASN A 84 -7.35 -9.34 7.22
C ASN A 84 -7.97 -10.74 7.34
N ASP A 85 -7.31 -11.67 8.03
CA ASP A 85 -7.84 -13.01 8.30
C ASP A 85 -9.14 -12.92 9.11
N SER A 86 -9.20 -12.02 10.11
CA SER A 86 -10.43 -11.76 10.87
C SER A 86 -11.52 -11.11 10.04
N LEU A 87 -11.17 -10.23 9.11
CA LEU A 87 -12.14 -9.51 8.26
C LEU A 87 -12.53 -10.32 7.03
N LYS A 88 -11.85 -11.44 6.74
CA LYS A 88 -12.08 -12.31 5.57
C LYS A 88 -12.07 -11.53 4.25
N TYR A 89 -11.17 -10.56 4.11
CA TYR A 89 -10.93 -9.89 2.84
C TYR A 89 -10.00 -10.73 1.97
N ASP A 90 -10.20 -10.68 0.66
CA ASP A 90 -9.18 -11.13 -0.27
C ASP A 90 -7.94 -10.25 -0.11
N THR A 91 -6.75 -10.86 -0.16
CA THR A 91 -5.52 -10.14 0.11
C THR A 91 -4.43 -10.43 -0.90
N MET A 92 -3.59 -9.42 -1.12
CA MET A 92 -2.32 -9.56 -1.82
C MET A 92 -1.17 -9.41 -0.81
N LYS A 93 -0.14 -10.25 -0.94
CA LYS A 93 1.06 -10.16 -0.10
C LYS A 93 1.95 -9.04 -0.63
N THR A 94 2.31 -8.08 0.22
CA THR A 94 3.33 -7.09 -0.11
C THR A 94 4.70 -7.78 -0.10
N PRO A 95 5.51 -7.69 -1.18
CA PRO A 95 6.86 -8.27 -1.19
C PRO A 95 7.69 -7.67 -0.04
N GLN A 96 8.41 -8.54 0.67
CA GLN A 96 9.35 -8.17 1.74
C GLN A 96 8.75 -7.60 3.03
N GLU A 97 7.42 -7.55 3.18
CA GLU A 97 6.77 -7.08 4.42
C GLU A 97 5.78 -8.11 5.01
N ASN A 98 5.54 -8.03 6.32
CA ASN A 98 4.55 -8.84 7.03
C ASN A 98 3.17 -8.15 7.09
N VAL A 99 2.81 -7.43 6.03
CA VAL A 99 1.51 -6.81 5.86
C VAL A 99 0.81 -7.40 4.64
N ARG A 100 -0.52 -7.38 4.67
CA ARG A 100 -1.34 -7.84 3.55
C ARG A 100 -2.22 -6.69 3.10
N MET A 101 -2.20 -6.42 1.81
CA MET A 101 -3.07 -5.44 1.20
C MET A 101 -4.46 -6.05 1.06
N ALA A 102 -5.48 -5.41 1.63
CA ALA A 102 -6.85 -5.82 1.41
C ALA A 102 -7.27 -5.40 -0.02
N LEU A 103 -7.75 -6.35 -0.81
CA LEU A 103 -8.31 -6.09 -2.13
C LEU A 103 -9.80 -5.77 -1.94
N THR A 104 -10.11 -4.49 -1.82
CA THR A 104 -11.48 -4.03 -1.67
C THR A 104 -11.65 -2.67 -2.36
N ASP A 105 -12.73 -2.55 -3.13
CA ASP A 105 -13.05 -1.30 -3.83
C ASP A 105 -13.64 -0.25 -2.86
N GLU A 106 -14.21 -0.67 -1.74
CA GLU A 106 -14.88 0.21 -0.79
C GLU A 106 -14.79 -0.33 0.65
N ILE A 107 -14.29 0.48 1.58
CA ILE A 107 -14.48 0.25 3.02
C ILE A 107 -15.53 1.21 3.54
N ARG A 108 -16.70 0.65 3.91
CA ARG A 108 -17.77 1.41 4.55
C ARG A 108 -17.48 1.58 6.03
N LEU A 109 -17.17 2.81 6.39
CA LEU A 109 -17.17 3.27 7.77
C LEU A 109 -18.65 3.50 8.11
N GLY A 110 -19.25 2.58 8.85
CA GLY A 110 -20.69 2.57 9.17
C GLY A 110 -21.18 3.86 9.81
#